data_AF-A0A7K1G0Q3-F1
#
_entry.id   AF-A0A7K1G0Q3-F1
#
_cell.length_a   1.000
_cell.length_b   1.000
_cell.length_c   1.000
_cell.angle_alpha   90.00
_cell.angle_beta   90.00
_cell.angle_gamma   90.00
#
_symmetry.space_group_name_H-M   'P 1'
#
loop_
_entity.id
_entity.type
_entity.pdbx_description
1 polymer ?
#
loop_
_entity_poly.entity_id
_entity_poly.type
_entity_poly.pdbx_seq_one_letter_code
_entity_poly.pdbx_strand_id
1 'polypeptide(L)'
;MNVLKFLLFIALFSFSNSMKAQKVIDTISCPITQNELLLSGKRFASAPPILLRVFNEDNEYAVFQLGKRKSSIYLYFKIFTDNVCVKQQQPIELYFKDGDMYILKNTFKVNCDGTAALELTRRDIKKLMSNSINTIKFYTLKRDYEFSPGAVDNQNIKLYLHCLKSYKIKKR
;
A
#
# COMPACT_ATOMS: atom_id res chain seq x y z
N MET A 1 -66.32 2.47 -9.83
CA MET A 1 -65.77 3.11 -8.60
C MET A 1 -64.56 2.37 -8.01
N ASN A 2 -63.70 1.71 -8.83
CA ASN A 2 -62.55 0.93 -8.33
C ASN A 2 -61.20 1.28 -8.99
N VAL A 3 -61.17 2.06 -10.07
CA VAL A 3 -59.92 2.42 -10.77
C VAL A 3 -59.16 3.53 -10.04
N LEU A 4 -59.88 4.47 -9.43
CA LEU A 4 -59.30 5.60 -8.68
C LEU A 4 -58.57 5.14 -7.40
N LYS A 5 -59.05 4.07 -6.76
CA LYS A 5 -58.41 3.47 -5.56
C LYS A 5 -57.09 2.77 -5.91
N PHE A 6 -56.95 2.25 -7.12
CA PHE A 6 -55.74 1.56 -7.56
C PHE A 6 -54.60 2.54 -7.87
N LEU A 7 -54.92 3.71 -8.44
CA LEU A 7 -53.93 4.77 -8.72
C LEU A 7 -53.39 5.42 -7.44
N LEU A 8 -54.22 5.53 -6.40
CA LEU A 8 -53.81 6.05 -5.09
C LEU A 8 -52.85 5.13 -4.34
N PHE A 9 -52.93 3.81 -4.57
CA PHE A 9 -52.01 2.84 -3.96
C PHE A 9 -50.61 2.86 -4.60
N ILE A 10 -50.51 3.18 -5.90
CA ILE A 10 -49.21 3.24 -6.61
C ILE A 10 -48.45 4.53 -6.24
N ALA A 11 -49.15 5.63 -5.95
CA ALA A 11 -48.53 6.89 -5.53
C ALA A 11 -47.87 6.81 -4.14
N LEU A 12 -48.34 5.91 -3.26
CA LEU A 12 -47.83 5.78 -1.89
C LEU A 12 -46.52 4.97 -1.78
N PHE A 13 -46.14 4.20 -2.81
CA PHE A 13 -44.88 3.43 -2.81
C PHE A 13 -43.67 4.15 -3.43
N SER A 14 -43.86 5.36 -3.96
CA SER A 14 -42.79 6.11 -4.65
C SER A 14 -41.92 6.98 -3.75
N PHE A 15 -42.20 7.03 -2.44
CA PHE A 15 -41.31 7.67 -1.46
C PHE A 15 -40.34 6.65 -0.87
N SER A 16 -39.57 5.99 -1.74
CA SER A 16 -38.37 5.30 -1.29
C SER A 16 -37.40 6.38 -0.83
N ASN A 17 -37.23 6.50 0.48
CA ASN A 17 -36.27 7.39 1.11
C ASN A 17 -34.91 7.22 0.41
N SER A 18 -34.52 8.24 -0.36
CA SER A 18 -33.12 8.48 -0.68
C SER A 18 -32.43 8.82 0.65
N MET A 19 -32.12 7.79 1.44
CA MET A 19 -31.14 7.89 2.49
C MET A 19 -29.82 8.16 1.77
N LYS A 20 -29.50 9.44 1.58
CA LYS A 20 -28.14 9.87 1.35
C LYS A 20 -27.39 9.38 2.58
N ALA A 21 -26.71 8.23 2.45
CA ALA A 21 -25.73 7.81 3.41
C ALA A 21 -24.77 8.99 3.55
N GLN A 22 -24.93 9.74 4.64
CA GLN A 22 -24.00 10.77 5.05
C GLN A 22 -22.69 10.00 5.20
N LYS A 23 -21.81 10.09 4.21
CA LYS A 23 -20.43 9.64 4.37
C LYS A 23 -19.94 10.41 5.57
N VAL A 24 -19.86 9.76 6.72
CA VAL A 24 -19.00 10.20 7.80
C VAL A 24 -17.63 10.22 7.15
N ILE A 25 -17.23 11.40 6.70
CA ILE A 25 -15.85 11.65 6.31
C ILE A 25 -15.15 11.68 7.66
N ASP A 26 -14.82 10.51 8.18
CA ASP A 26 -13.65 10.41 9.03
C ASP A 26 -12.55 11.02 8.19
N THR A 27 -12.18 12.25 8.53
CA THR A 27 -11.03 12.94 7.94
C THR A 27 -9.81 12.21 8.46
N ILE A 28 -9.58 11.01 7.91
CA ILE A 28 -8.37 10.25 8.08
C ILE A 28 -7.25 11.20 7.67
N SER A 29 -6.49 11.68 8.67
CA SER A 29 -5.34 12.52 8.43
C SER A 29 -4.33 11.70 7.63
N CYS A 30 -4.16 12.05 6.36
CA CYS A 30 -3.30 11.33 5.43
C CYS A 30 -1.97 12.06 5.30
N PRO A 31 -0.86 11.53 5.85
CA PRO A 31 0.45 12.18 5.82
C PRO A 31 1.15 12.00 4.46
N ILE A 32 0.44 12.21 3.34
CA ILE A 32 1.00 12.06 2.00
C ILE A 32 1.61 13.38 1.54
N THR A 33 2.91 13.38 1.31
CA THR A 33 3.64 14.52 0.75
C THR A 33 3.89 14.28 -0.73
N GLN A 34 3.83 15.34 -1.54
CA GLN A 34 4.21 15.27 -2.95
C GLN A 34 5.46 16.12 -3.13
N ASN A 35 6.58 15.46 -3.44
CA ASN A 35 7.85 16.16 -3.61
C ASN A 35 7.81 17.02 -4.88
N GLU A 36 8.52 18.15 -4.86
CA GLU A 36 8.72 19.00 -6.04
C GLU A 36 9.67 18.33 -7.04
N LEU A 37 10.58 17.48 -6.55
CA LEU A 37 11.48 16.68 -7.37
C LEU A 37 10.72 15.65 -8.23
N LEU A 38 11.04 15.63 -9.52
CA LEU A 38 10.41 14.76 -10.51
C LEU A 38 11.19 13.44 -10.65
N LEU A 39 10.54 12.29 -10.41
CA LEU A 39 11.12 10.98 -10.71
C LEU A 39 10.91 10.64 -12.18
N SER A 40 11.98 10.74 -12.98
CA SER A 40 11.95 10.64 -14.45
C SER A 40 10.89 11.57 -15.06
N GLY A 41 10.93 12.87 -14.67
CA GLY A 41 10.04 13.90 -15.20
C GLY A 41 8.58 13.83 -14.72
N LYS A 42 8.25 12.96 -13.75
CA LYS A 42 6.88 12.86 -13.21
C LYS A 42 6.85 13.10 -11.71
N ARG A 43 5.83 13.83 -11.26
CA ARG A 43 5.57 14.04 -9.83
C ARG A 43 5.28 12.72 -9.13
N PHE A 44 5.74 12.63 -7.90
CA PHE A 44 5.63 11.46 -7.06
C PHE A 44 5.14 11.89 -5.67
N ALA A 45 4.15 11.17 -5.16
CA ALA A 45 3.64 11.37 -3.81
C ALA A 45 4.06 10.20 -2.93
N SER A 46 4.57 10.48 -1.74
CA SER A 46 5.11 9.50 -0.81
C SER A 46 4.38 9.56 0.53
N ALA A 47 4.14 8.39 1.12
CA ALA A 47 3.88 8.28 2.54
C ALA A 47 5.19 8.39 3.33
N PRO A 48 5.13 8.64 4.65
CA PRO A 48 6.30 8.58 5.52
C PRO A 48 6.92 7.17 5.46
N PRO A 49 8.25 7.06 5.52
CA PRO A 49 8.92 5.77 5.54
C PRO A 49 8.66 5.05 6.88
N ILE A 50 8.47 3.74 6.81
CA ILE A 50 8.46 2.86 7.98
C ILE A 50 9.87 2.27 8.11
N LEU A 51 10.51 2.51 9.25
CA LEU A 51 11.83 1.96 9.55
C LEU A 51 11.69 0.58 10.18
N LEU A 52 12.29 -0.42 9.54
CA LEU A 52 12.25 -1.81 9.99
C LEU A 52 13.66 -2.24 10.37
N ARG A 53 13.82 -2.73 11.60
CA ARG A 53 15.08 -3.32 12.06
C ARG A 53 15.23 -4.72 11.48
N VAL A 54 16.42 -5.06 11.01
CA VAL A 54 16.77 -6.42 10.61
C VAL A 54 16.84 -7.31 11.85
N PHE A 55 16.19 -8.46 11.81
CA PHE A 55 16.11 -9.37 12.95
C PHE A 55 17.31 -10.32 13.04
N ASN A 56 17.88 -10.71 11.89
CA ASN A 56 18.99 -11.65 11.78
C ASN A 56 20.36 -10.98 11.65
N GLU A 57 20.48 -9.68 11.90
CA GLU A 57 21.72 -8.90 11.82
C GLU A 57 21.75 -7.81 12.89
N ASP A 58 22.95 -7.41 13.32
CA ASP A 58 23.13 -6.35 14.30
C ASP A 58 23.12 -4.97 13.64
N ASN A 59 22.29 -4.06 14.19
CA ASN A 59 22.25 -2.64 13.84
C ASN A 59 21.94 -2.28 12.37
N GLU A 60 21.34 -3.20 11.61
CA GLU A 60 20.90 -2.93 10.25
C GLU A 60 19.40 -2.59 10.18
N TYR A 61 19.06 -1.72 9.24
CA TYR A 61 17.71 -1.21 9.06
C TYR A 61 17.35 -1.16 7.58
N ALA A 62 16.05 -1.28 7.31
CA ALA A 62 15.47 -1.00 6.02
C ALA A 62 14.34 0.00 6.12
N VAL A 63 14.09 0.70 5.01
CA VAL A 63 12.89 1.51 4.82
C VAL A 63 11.88 0.73 4.00
N PHE A 64 10.66 0.65 4.51
CA PHE A 64 9.46 0.32 3.76
C PHE A 64 8.71 1.62 3.48
N GLN A 65 8.74 2.11 2.22
CA GLN A 65 8.08 3.35 1.84
C GLN A 65 7.12 3.13 0.68
N LEU A 66 5.89 3.56 0.87
CA LEU A 66 4.87 3.56 -0.18
C LEU A 66 4.81 4.92 -0.86
N GLY A 67 4.53 4.91 -2.16
CA GLY A 67 4.15 6.13 -2.84
C GLY A 67 3.37 5.88 -4.12
N LYS A 68 3.01 6.96 -4.81
CA LYS A 68 2.12 6.95 -5.96
C LYS A 68 2.70 7.78 -7.09
N ARG A 69 2.65 7.19 -8.28
CA ARG A 69 2.97 7.85 -9.55
C ARG A 69 1.82 7.57 -10.51
N LYS A 70 1.25 8.63 -11.08
CA LYS A 70 -0.02 8.55 -11.83
C LYS A 70 -1.09 7.81 -11.01
N SER A 71 -1.59 6.68 -11.50
CA SER A 71 -2.57 5.81 -10.85
C SER A 71 -1.96 4.65 -10.07
N SER A 72 -0.67 4.38 -10.24
CA SER A 72 0.00 3.20 -9.69
C SER A 72 0.64 3.52 -8.34
N ILE A 73 0.55 2.57 -7.42
CA ILE A 73 1.21 2.61 -6.11
C ILE A 73 2.46 1.76 -6.19
N TYR A 74 3.54 2.26 -5.61
CA TYR A 74 4.84 1.63 -5.61
C TYR A 74 5.28 1.39 -4.16
N LEU A 75 5.90 0.24 -3.93
CA LEU A 75 6.68 -0.04 -2.72
C LEU A 75 8.16 0.17 -3.03
N TYR A 76 8.80 1.03 -2.25
CA TYR A 76 10.24 1.19 -2.21
C TYR A 76 10.74 0.55 -0.92
N PHE A 77 11.49 -0.53 -1.07
CA PHE A 77 12.12 -1.25 0.03
C PHE A 77 13.63 -1.09 -0.10
N LYS A 78 14.27 -0.40 0.84
CA LYS A 78 15.72 -0.13 0.79
C LYS A 78 16.38 -0.55 2.09
N ILE A 79 17.36 -1.43 2.02
CA ILE A 79 18.25 -1.71 3.15
C ILE A 79 19.39 -0.69 3.20
N PHE A 80 19.82 -0.32 4.41
CA PHE A 80 20.93 0.61 4.65
C PHE A 80 22.27 -0.12 4.84
N THR A 81 22.50 -1.14 4.02
CA THR A 81 23.77 -1.86 3.96
C THR A 81 24.36 -1.66 2.58
N ASP A 82 25.65 -1.34 2.54
CA ASP A 82 26.37 -1.10 1.29
C ASP A 82 26.53 -2.38 0.46
N ASN A 83 26.57 -2.23 -0.87
CA ASN A 83 26.88 -3.29 -1.83
C ASN A 83 25.94 -4.51 -1.77
N VAL A 84 24.66 -4.28 -1.49
CA VAL A 84 23.62 -5.32 -1.45
C VAL A 84 22.94 -5.47 -2.80
N CYS A 85 23.15 -6.60 -3.48
CA CYS A 85 22.52 -6.93 -4.75
C CYS A 85 21.23 -7.73 -4.57
N VAL A 86 20.09 -7.16 -4.95
CA VAL A 86 18.75 -7.76 -4.74
C VAL A 86 18.50 -8.94 -5.71
N LYS A 87 17.83 -10.02 -5.28
CA LYS A 87 17.44 -11.10 -6.21
C LYS A 87 16.37 -10.65 -7.21
N GLN A 88 16.49 -11.06 -8.47
CA GLN A 88 15.63 -10.58 -9.57
C GLN A 88 14.18 -11.08 -9.51
N GLN A 89 13.98 -12.37 -9.24
CA GLN A 89 12.68 -13.01 -9.41
C GLN A 89 11.77 -12.89 -8.17
N GLN A 90 12.35 -12.83 -6.97
CA GLN A 90 11.64 -12.84 -5.70
C GLN A 90 12.33 -11.93 -4.69
N PRO A 91 12.26 -10.59 -4.86
CA PRO A 91 12.97 -9.68 -3.97
C PRO A 91 12.37 -9.67 -2.56
N ILE A 92 11.04 -9.82 -2.45
CA ILE A 92 10.32 -9.68 -1.18
C ILE A 92 9.26 -10.77 -1.06
N GLU A 93 9.31 -11.50 0.06
CA GLU A 93 8.26 -12.39 0.51
C GLU A 93 7.67 -11.90 1.83
N LEU A 94 6.36 -12.02 1.93
CA LEU A 94 5.59 -11.64 3.10
C LEU A 94 5.00 -12.90 3.70
N TYR A 95 5.21 -13.08 5.00
CA TYR A 95 4.50 -14.07 5.80
C TYR A 95 3.50 -13.32 6.67
N PHE A 96 2.23 -13.64 6.52
CA PHE A 96 1.16 -13.01 7.25
C PHE A 96 0.88 -13.77 8.56
N LYS A 97 0.23 -13.09 9.52
CA LYS A 97 -0.12 -13.67 10.83
C LYS A 97 -1.12 -14.83 10.74
N ASP A 98 -1.86 -14.95 9.65
CA ASP A 98 -2.75 -16.07 9.35
C ASP A 98 -2.01 -17.30 8.78
N GLY A 99 -0.69 -17.20 8.58
CA GLY A 99 0.14 -18.24 7.99
C GLY A 99 0.26 -18.18 6.47
N ASP A 100 -0.48 -17.29 5.80
CA ASP A 100 -0.38 -17.11 4.35
C ASP A 100 1.01 -16.55 3.97
N MET A 101 1.60 -17.11 2.92
CA MET A 101 2.79 -16.56 2.27
C MET A 101 2.42 -15.84 0.98
N TYR A 102 3.04 -14.69 0.71
CA TYR A 102 2.80 -13.89 -0.48
C TYR A 102 4.06 -13.24 -1.03
N ILE A 103 4.28 -13.39 -2.34
CA ILE A 103 5.47 -12.87 -3.03
C ILE A 103 5.13 -11.56 -3.74
N LEU A 104 5.88 -10.49 -3.42
CA LEU A 104 5.83 -9.26 -4.20
C LEU A 104 6.85 -9.32 -5.34
N LYS A 105 6.36 -9.33 -6.58
CA LYS A 105 7.20 -9.47 -7.76
C LYS A 105 7.89 -8.16 -8.13
N ASN A 106 9.16 -8.23 -8.51
CA ASN A 106 9.87 -7.08 -9.07
C ASN A 106 9.47 -6.84 -10.52
N THR A 107 9.14 -5.59 -10.85
CA THR A 107 8.95 -5.15 -12.22
C THR A 107 10.15 -4.38 -12.76
N PHE A 108 11.08 -3.97 -11.91
CA PHE A 108 12.25 -3.17 -12.26
C PHE A 108 13.53 -4.00 -12.29
N LYS A 109 14.55 -3.49 -12.99
CA LYS A 109 15.87 -4.14 -13.04
C LYS A 109 16.51 -4.15 -11.64
N VAL A 110 17.20 -5.24 -11.33
CA VAL A 110 17.99 -5.38 -10.11
C VAL A 110 19.09 -4.31 -10.05
N ASN A 111 19.38 -3.85 -8.83
CA ASN A 111 20.55 -3.03 -8.52
C ASN A 111 21.36 -3.67 -7.37
N CYS A 112 22.58 -3.16 -7.17
CA CYS A 112 23.45 -3.46 -6.04
C CYS A 112 23.44 -2.37 -4.96
N ASP A 113 22.39 -1.56 -4.96
CA ASP A 113 22.18 -0.42 -4.06
C ASP A 113 21.20 -0.77 -2.92
N GLY A 114 20.95 -2.08 -2.70
CA GLY A 114 20.07 -2.58 -1.66
C GLY A 114 18.60 -2.20 -1.83
N THR A 115 18.18 -1.79 -3.02
CA THR A 115 16.85 -1.19 -3.24
C THR A 115 15.97 -2.06 -4.15
N ALA A 116 14.82 -2.49 -3.65
CA ALA A 116 13.73 -3.03 -4.44
C ALA A 116 12.62 -1.99 -4.61
N ALA A 117 12.32 -1.64 -5.86
CA ALA A 117 11.14 -0.84 -6.21
C ALA A 117 10.14 -1.77 -6.89
N LEU A 118 8.90 -1.83 -6.40
CA LEU A 118 7.87 -2.75 -6.88
C LEU A 118 6.61 -1.97 -7.23
N GLU A 119 6.05 -2.18 -8.43
CA GLU A 119 4.71 -1.68 -8.75
C GLU A 119 3.66 -2.61 -8.14
N LEU A 120 2.86 -2.10 -7.20
CA LEU A 120 1.85 -2.91 -6.51
C LEU A 120 0.60 -3.04 -7.39
N THR A 121 0.25 -4.28 -7.71
CA THR A 121 -1.00 -4.62 -8.38
C THR A 121 -2.18 -4.45 -7.43
N ARG A 122 -3.40 -4.46 -7.98
CA ARG A 122 -4.63 -4.46 -7.18
C ARG A 122 -4.70 -5.63 -6.20
N ARG A 123 -4.12 -6.79 -6.56
CA ARG A 123 -4.08 -7.98 -5.70
C ARG A 123 -3.12 -7.78 -4.53
N ASP A 124 -1.93 -7.22 -4.79
CA ASP A 124 -0.93 -6.93 -3.76
C ASP A 124 -1.52 -5.97 -2.72
N ILE A 125 -2.13 -4.87 -3.20
CA ILE A 125 -2.78 -3.88 -2.33
C ILE A 125 -3.89 -4.53 -1.50
N LYS A 126 -4.73 -5.38 -2.10
CA LYS A 126 -5.81 -6.07 -1.37
C LYS A 126 -5.25 -6.95 -0.26
N LYS A 127 -4.21 -7.75 -0.54
CA LYS A 127 -3.58 -8.63 0.46
C LYS A 127 -2.92 -7.83 1.60
N LEU A 128 -2.18 -6.77 1.27
CA LEU A 128 -1.57 -5.89 2.28
C LEU A 128 -2.61 -5.17 3.15
N MET A 129 -3.78 -4.82 2.58
CA MET A 129 -4.85 -4.16 3.34
C MET A 129 -5.61 -5.13 4.25
N SER A 130 -5.85 -6.37 3.81
CA SER A 130 -6.63 -7.34 4.59
C SER A 130 -5.83 -7.99 5.71
N ASN A 131 -4.53 -8.21 5.48
CA ASN A 131 -3.72 -9.05 6.35
C ASN A 131 -2.74 -8.22 7.19
N SER A 132 -2.23 -8.82 8.25
CA SER A 132 -1.11 -8.27 9.02
C SER A 132 0.13 -9.08 8.71
N ILE A 133 1.20 -8.41 8.33
CA ILE A 133 2.52 -8.99 8.08
C ILE A 133 3.15 -9.36 9.41
N ASN A 134 3.59 -10.61 9.51
CA ASN A 134 4.40 -11.12 10.60
C ASN A 134 5.89 -11.03 10.26
N THR A 135 6.28 -11.47 9.06
CA THR A 135 7.67 -11.48 8.62
C THR A 135 7.78 -10.96 7.19
N ILE A 136 8.81 -10.18 6.93
CA ILE A 136 9.25 -9.81 5.58
C ILE A 136 10.60 -10.46 5.36
N LYS A 137 10.74 -11.24 4.29
CA LYS A 137 12.04 -11.72 3.82
C LYS A 137 12.44 -10.92 2.60
N PHE A 138 13.63 -10.31 2.67
CA PHE A 138 14.23 -9.55 1.57
C PHE A 138 15.41 -10.33 1.03
N TYR A 139 15.27 -10.84 -0.19
CA TYR A 139 16.23 -11.75 -0.77
C TYR A 139 17.30 -11.02 -1.58
N THR A 140 18.56 -11.38 -1.31
CA THR A 140 19.71 -10.78 -1.98
C THR A 140 20.68 -11.87 -2.43
N LEU A 141 21.67 -11.51 -3.25
CA LEU A 141 22.61 -12.49 -3.81
C LEU A 141 23.56 -13.06 -2.76
N LYS A 142 23.88 -12.30 -1.70
CA LYS A 142 24.87 -12.71 -0.69
C LYS A 142 24.22 -13.24 0.58
N ARG A 143 23.22 -12.53 1.10
CA ARG A 143 22.50 -12.90 2.32
C ARG A 143 21.07 -12.40 2.30
N ASP A 144 20.16 -13.14 2.91
CA ASP A 144 18.76 -12.75 2.96
C ASP A 144 18.49 -12.07 4.31
N TYR A 145 17.62 -11.06 4.30
CA TYR A 145 17.31 -10.25 5.48
C TYR A 145 15.89 -10.51 5.94
N GLU A 146 15.71 -10.63 7.25
CA GLU A 146 14.40 -10.85 7.85
C GLU A 146 13.98 -9.66 8.71
N PHE A 147 12.73 -9.25 8.59
CA PHE A 147 12.13 -8.15 9.35
C PHE A 147 10.83 -8.62 9.98
N SER A 148 10.51 -8.09 11.17
CA SER A 148 9.27 -8.40 11.88
C SER A 148 8.48 -7.11 12.17
N PRO A 149 7.61 -6.68 11.24
CA PRO A 149 6.82 -5.46 11.42
C PRO A 149 5.87 -5.57 12.62
N GLY A 150 5.86 -4.54 13.46
CA GLY A 150 4.99 -4.46 14.63
C GLY A 150 3.52 -4.17 14.29
N ALA A 151 2.69 -4.05 15.32
CA ALA A 151 1.28 -3.66 15.16
C ALA A 151 1.14 -2.25 14.56
N VAL A 152 1.98 -1.31 15.01
CA VAL A 152 2.01 0.08 14.52
C VAL A 152 2.41 0.13 13.05
N ASP A 153 3.44 -0.62 12.65
CA ASP A 153 3.87 -0.70 11.25
C ASP A 153 2.76 -1.22 10.34
N ASN A 154 2.10 -2.31 10.76
CA ASN A 154 0.98 -2.88 10.03
C ASN A 154 -0.20 -1.90 9.90
N GLN A 155 -0.52 -1.15 10.95
CA GLN A 155 -1.56 -0.11 10.90
C GLN A 155 -1.17 1.00 9.94
N ASN A 156 0.09 1.45 9.98
CA ASN A 156 0.63 2.48 9.10
C ASN A 156 0.61 2.04 7.63
N ILE A 157 1.00 0.78 7.32
CA ILE A 157 0.92 0.23 5.96
C ILE A 157 -0.51 0.34 5.42
N LYS A 158 -1.51 -0.09 6.19
CA LYS A 158 -2.93 -0.04 5.79
C LYS A 158 -3.43 1.38 5.60
N LEU A 159 -3.10 2.27 6.54
CA LEU A 159 -3.42 3.69 6.47
C LEU A 159 -2.81 4.33 5.22
N TYR A 160 -1.53 4.12 4.96
CA TYR A 160 -0.80 4.70 3.83
C TYR A 160 -1.33 4.19 2.50
N LEU A 161 -1.64 2.90 2.38
CA LEU A 161 -2.30 2.34 1.19
C LEU A 161 -3.67 2.97 0.96
N HIS A 162 -4.48 3.14 2.01
CA HIS A 162 -5.78 3.79 1.92
C HIS A 162 -5.64 5.25 1.43
N CYS A 163 -4.73 6.00 2.04
CA CYS A 163 -4.45 7.39 1.67
C CYS A 163 -3.94 7.52 0.24
N LEU A 164 -2.97 6.70 -0.18
CA LEU A 164 -2.44 6.75 -1.55
C LEU A 164 -3.51 6.35 -2.57
N LYS A 165 -4.41 5.42 -2.26
CA LYS A 165 -5.48 5.03 -3.19
C LYS A 165 -6.39 6.21 -3.53
N SER A 166 -6.78 7.01 -2.54
CA SER A 166 -7.63 8.20 -2.72
C SER A 166 -6.86 9.44 -3.18
N TYR A 167 -5.54 9.51 -2.95
CA TYR A 167 -4.72 10.67 -3.29
C TYR A 167 -4.73 10.99 -4.78
N LYS A 168 -5.05 12.24 -5.14
CA LYS A 168 -4.95 12.75 -6.51
C LYS A 168 -3.65 13.53 -6.65
N ILE A 169 -2.73 13.04 -7.48
CA ILE A 169 -1.48 13.73 -7.78
C ILE A 169 -1.80 15.09 -8.40
N LYS A 170 -1.30 16.17 -7.78
CA LYS A 170 -1.49 17.52 -8.29
C LYS A 170 -0.78 17.63 -9.64
N LYS A 171 -1.51 18.06 -10.68
CA LYS A 171 -0.93 18.36 -12.00
C LYS A 171 -0.14 19.67 -11.92
N ARG A 172 0.84 19.83 -12.80
CA ARG A 172 1.48 21.14 -13.01
C ARG A 172 0.49 22.06 -13.71
#